data_AF-A0A926RXR7-F1
#
_entry.id   AF-A0A926RXR7-F1
#
_cell.length_a   1.000
_cell.length_b   1.000
_cell.length_c   1.000
_cell.angle_alpha   90.00
_cell.angle_beta   90.00
_cell.angle_gamma   90.00
#
_symmetry.space_group_name_H-M   'P 1'
#
loop_
_entity.id
_entity.type
_entity.pdbx_description
1 polymer ?
#
loop_
_entity_poly.entity_id
_entity_poly.type
_entity_poly.pdbx_seq_one_letter_code
_entity_poly.pdbx_strand_id
1 'polypeptide(L)'
;MKDHDHTNWIDSIFQEEEKKGNVNKLPGFGKPLPKKSLEGDIFTNIVKRANYLPVWVSTQKSIHEKIEKAINLLSYNQLAEAEKLVEEINIAIKKYNSICPPSMQKCLVQLEKLSDQQKYWE
;
A
#
# COMPACT_ATOMS: atom_id res chain seq x y z
N MET A 1 -40.61 7.68 18.65
CA MET A 1 -39.17 7.59 18.98
C MET A 1 -38.45 8.51 18.01
N LYS A 2 -37.73 9.52 18.51
CA LYS A 2 -37.00 10.48 17.66
C LYS A 2 -35.61 9.91 17.39
N ASP A 3 -35.28 9.81 16.12
CA ASP A 3 -34.01 9.29 15.60
C ASP A 3 -32.83 10.12 16.13
N HIS A 4 -31.73 9.43 16.45
CA HIS A 4 -30.49 10.05 16.88
C HIS A 4 -29.86 10.83 15.72
N ASP A 5 -30.06 12.14 15.77
CA ASP A 5 -29.38 13.15 14.95
C ASP A 5 -27.89 13.12 15.27
N HIS A 6 -27.14 12.25 14.58
CA HIS A 6 -25.69 12.30 14.53
C HIS A 6 -25.27 13.46 13.62
N THR A 7 -25.46 14.69 14.11
CA THR A 7 -24.79 15.84 13.50
C THR A 7 -23.29 15.62 13.73
N ASN A 8 -22.54 15.22 12.69
CA ASN A 8 -21.09 15.11 12.82
C ASN A 8 -20.57 16.50 13.20
N TRP A 9 -19.98 16.64 14.38
CA TRP A 9 -19.57 17.95 14.90
C TRP A 9 -18.61 18.69 13.96
N ILE A 10 -17.84 17.94 13.18
CA ILE A 10 -16.97 18.47 12.12
C ILE A 10 -17.76 19.18 11.02
N ASP A 11 -18.90 18.61 10.60
CA ASP A 11 -19.75 19.19 9.56
C ASP A 11 -20.39 20.50 10.06
N SER A 12 -20.85 20.52 11.31
CA SER A 12 -21.41 21.73 11.93
C SER A 12 -20.38 22.86 12.04
N ILE A 13 -19.15 22.54 12.48
CA ILE A 13 -18.06 23.52 12.57
C ILE A 13 -17.70 24.05 11.19
N PHE A 14 -17.60 23.18 10.18
CA PHE A 14 -17.29 23.58 8.82
C PHE A 14 -18.34 24.54 8.25
N GLN A 15 -19.63 24.22 8.39
CA GLN A 15 -20.73 25.08 7.94
C GLN A 15 -20.74 26.45 8.64
N GLU A 16 -20.39 26.50 9.93
CA GLU A 16 -20.32 27.75 10.68
C GLU A 16 -19.19 28.65 10.17
N GLU A 17 -18.00 28.08 9.93
CA GLU A 17 -16.85 28.80 9.41
C GLU A 17 -17.00 29.19 7.93
N GLU A 18 -17.72 28.40 7.14
CA GLU A 18 -18.13 28.74 5.78
C GLU A 18 -19.06 29.95 5.78
N LYS A 19 -20.09 29.98 6.63
CA LYS A 19 -21.00 31.14 6.79
C LYS A 19 -20.28 32.40 7.26
N LYS A 20 -19.26 32.25 8.12
CA LYS A 20 -18.40 33.37 8.56
C LYS A 20 -17.42 33.83 7.48
N GLY A 21 -17.35 33.15 6.34
CA GLY A 21 -16.43 33.46 5.24
C GLY A 21 -14.96 33.22 5.58
N ASN A 22 -14.66 32.50 6.66
CA ASN A 22 -13.29 32.20 7.06
C ASN A 22 -12.62 31.20 6.12
N VAL A 23 -13.41 30.31 5.49
CA VAL A 23 -12.92 29.39 4.45
C VAL A 23 -12.27 30.12 3.27
N ASN A 24 -12.82 31.27 2.88
CA ASN A 24 -12.32 32.07 1.76
C ASN A 24 -10.97 32.74 2.08
N LYS A 25 -10.62 32.87 3.37
CA LYS A 25 -9.36 33.44 3.84
C LYS A 25 -8.25 32.39 3.93
N LEU A 26 -8.56 31.10 3.72
CA LEU A 26 -7.58 30.04 3.83
C LEU A 26 -6.53 30.12 2.70
N PRO A 27 -5.25 29.89 3.03
CA PRO A 27 -4.20 29.88 2.03
C PRO A 27 -4.43 28.76 1.02
N GLY A 28 -4.65 29.12 -0.24
CA GLY A 28 -4.88 28.14 -1.32
C GLY A 28 -6.35 27.93 -1.67
N PHE A 29 -7.30 28.60 -1.00
CA PHE A 29 -8.71 28.56 -1.39
C PHE A 29 -8.91 29.04 -2.83
N GLY A 30 -9.55 28.21 -3.66
CA GLY A 30 -9.79 28.48 -5.08
C GLY A 30 -8.54 28.43 -5.99
N LYS A 31 -7.35 28.14 -5.45
CA LYS A 31 -6.13 28.00 -6.26
C LYS A 31 -6.00 26.56 -6.78
N PRO A 32 -5.46 26.36 -8.00
CA PRO A 32 -5.18 25.03 -8.49
C PRO A 32 -4.16 24.32 -7.58
N LEU A 33 -4.31 23.00 -7.44
CA LEU A 33 -3.38 22.19 -6.66
C LEU A 33 -1.95 22.36 -7.21
N PRO A 34 -0.94 22.48 -6.33
CA PRO A 34 0.44 22.65 -6.78
C PRO A 34 0.89 21.43 -7.58
N LYS A 35 1.56 21.66 -8.72
CA LYS A 35 2.03 20.61 -9.65
C LYS A 35 2.85 19.53 -8.96
N LYS A 36 3.68 19.90 -7.97
CA LYS A 36 4.46 18.97 -7.14
C LYS A 36 3.62 17.95 -6.35
N SER A 37 2.35 18.24 -6.07
CA SER A 37 1.44 17.28 -5.43
C SER A 37 0.79 16.33 -6.44
N LEU A 38 0.81 16.68 -7.73
CA LEU A 38 0.31 15.88 -8.84
C LEU A 38 1.44 15.11 -9.56
N GLU A 39 2.69 15.49 -9.32
CA GLU A 39 3.89 14.86 -9.88
C GLU A 39 4.32 13.64 -9.04
N GLY A 40 4.48 12.49 -9.71
CA GLY A 40 4.93 11.23 -9.11
C GLY A 40 3.79 10.30 -8.67
N ASP A 41 4.16 9.13 -8.14
CA ASP A 41 3.20 8.18 -7.60
C ASP A 41 2.54 8.74 -6.32
N ILE A 42 1.22 8.91 -6.37
CA ILE A 42 0.38 9.45 -5.29
C ILE A 42 0.59 8.65 -4.01
N PHE A 43 0.72 7.32 -4.11
CA PHE A 43 0.93 6.46 -2.95
C PHE A 43 2.26 6.75 -2.27
N THR A 44 3.34 6.81 -3.06
CA THR A 44 4.68 7.15 -2.57
C THR A 44 4.70 8.53 -1.89
N ASN A 45 4.01 9.52 -2.45
CA ASN A 45 3.94 10.86 -1.87
C ASN A 45 3.14 10.92 -0.56
N ILE A 46 2.02 10.22 -0.46
CA ILE A 46 1.21 10.15 0.77
C ILE A 46 2.00 9.44 1.87
N VAL A 47 2.59 8.29 1.56
CA VAL A 47 3.39 7.50 2.51
C VAL A 47 4.58 8.29 3.05
N LYS A 48 5.35 8.95 2.16
CA LYS A 48 6.49 9.78 2.57
C LYS A 48 6.08 10.98 3.44
N ARG A 49 4.92 11.59 3.18
CA ARG A 49 4.43 12.75 3.94
C ARG A 49 3.78 12.38 5.27
N ALA A 50 3.22 11.17 5.39
CA ALA A 50 2.52 10.72 6.59
C ALA A 50 3.45 10.27 7.73
N ASN A 51 4.78 10.24 7.52
CA ASN A 51 5.77 9.66 8.44
C ASN A 51 5.38 8.25 8.91
N TYR A 52 4.63 7.52 8.07
CA TYR A 52 4.02 6.23 8.37
C TYR A 52 4.43 5.26 7.28
N LEU A 53 5.12 4.18 7.67
CA LEU A 53 5.48 3.10 6.76
C LEU A 53 4.34 2.07 6.72
N PRO A 54 3.68 1.86 5.58
CA PRO A 54 2.63 0.87 5.49
C PRO A 54 3.15 -0.55 5.71
N VAL A 55 2.35 -1.36 6.39
CA VAL A 55 2.69 -2.76 6.72
C VAL A 55 2.94 -3.62 5.47
N TRP A 56 2.30 -3.30 4.34
CA TRP A 56 2.55 -4.05 3.10
C TRP A 56 3.97 -3.84 2.55
N VAL A 57 4.63 -2.71 2.85
CA VAL A 57 6.01 -2.45 2.39
C VAL A 57 7.02 -3.35 3.11
N SER A 58 6.86 -3.58 4.42
CA SER A 58 7.70 -4.55 5.14
C SER A 58 7.40 -5.98 4.69
N THR A 59 6.14 -6.27 4.39
CA THR A 59 5.71 -7.57 3.84
C THR A 59 6.33 -7.83 2.47
N GLN A 60 6.39 -6.82 1.60
CA GLN A 60 7.04 -6.90 0.28
C GLN A 60 8.52 -7.27 0.41
N LYS A 61 9.27 -6.60 1.30
CA LYS A 61 10.69 -6.93 1.55
C LYS A 61 10.86 -8.36 2.06
N SER A 62 10.01 -8.80 2.99
CA SER A 62 10.05 -10.17 3.49
C SER A 62 9.79 -11.21 2.39
N ILE A 63 8.86 -10.92 1.47
CA ILE A 63 8.59 -11.79 0.31
C ILE A 63 9.80 -11.84 -0.61
N HIS A 64 10.44 -10.70 -0.90
CA HIS A 64 11.65 -10.63 -1.70
C HIS A 64 12.77 -11.52 -1.14
N GLU A 65 13.09 -11.38 0.15
CA GLU A 65 14.12 -12.20 0.81
C GLU A 65 13.78 -13.70 0.79
N LYS A 66 12.50 -14.06 0.91
CA LYS A 66 12.07 -15.47 0.81
C LYS A 66 12.22 -16.01 -0.61
N ILE A 67 11.95 -15.21 -1.63
CA ILE A 67 12.16 -15.58 -3.03
C ILE A 67 13.65 -15.84 -3.29
N GLU A 68 14.54 -14.95 -2.83
CA GLU A 68 15.99 -15.16 -2.95
C GLU A 68 16.44 -16.46 -2.27
N LYS A 69 15.94 -16.73 -1.06
CA LYS A 69 16.22 -17.98 -0.36
C LYS A 69 15.74 -19.21 -1.14
N ALA A 70 14.55 -19.16 -1.74
CA ALA A 70 14.04 -20.26 -2.55
C ALA A 70 14.89 -20.49 -3.81
N ILE A 71 15.37 -19.43 -4.47
CA ILE A 71 16.31 -19.54 -5.60
C ILE A 71 17.62 -20.20 -5.15
N ASN A 72 18.16 -19.80 -4.00
CA ASN A 72 19.38 -20.41 -3.46
C ASN A 72 19.19 -21.90 -3.14
N LEU A 73 18.05 -22.30 -2.55
CA LEU A 73 17.75 -23.72 -2.29
C LEU A 73 17.69 -24.55 -3.58
N LEU A 74 17.14 -23.99 -4.66
CA LEU A 74 17.15 -24.64 -5.98
C LEU A 74 18.57 -24.84 -6.51
N SER A 75 19.48 -23.89 -6.27
CA SER A 75 20.89 -24.02 -6.69
C SER A 75 21.63 -25.14 -5.95
N TYR A 76 21.21 -25.47 -4.72
CA TYR A 76 21.73 -26.59 -3.93
C TYR A 76 20.96 -27.91 -4.14
N ASN A 77 20.06 -27.96 -5.13
CA ASN A 77 19.22 -29.13 -5.45
C ASN A 77 18.31 -29.58 -4.29
N GLN A 78 17.90 -28.66 -3.41
CA GLN A 78 17.00 -28.90 -2.28
C GLN A 78 15.54 -28.62 -2.68
N LEU A 79 15.00 -29.47 -3.55
CA LEU A 79 13.72 -29.23 -4.21
C LEU A 79 12.52 -29.25 -3.25
N ALA A 80 12.50 -30.18 -2.28
CA ALA A 80 11.42 -30.30 -1.31
C ALA A 80 11.33 -29.08 -0.37
N GLU A 81 12.47 -28.55 0.06
CA GLU A 81 12.56 -27.34 0.87
C GLU A 81 12.15 -26.09 0.08
N ALA A 82 12.53 -26.02 -1.19
CA ALA A 82 12.14 -24.93 -2.09
C ALA A 82 10.62 -24.91 -2.33
N GLU A 83 9.99 -26.05 -2.58
CA GLU A 83 8.53 -26.17 -2.74
C GLU A 83 7.77 -25.71 -1.50
N LYS A 84 8.23 -26.14 -0.31
CA LYS A 84 7.64 -25.70 0.95
C LYS A 84 7.74 -24.17 1.13
N LEU A 85 8.89 -23.59 0.78
CA LEU A 85 9.10 -22.15 0.89
C LEU A 85 8.24 -21.37 -0.11
N VAL A 86 8.02 -21.91 -1.32
CA VAL A 86 7.10 -21.34 -2.32
C VAL A 86 5.66 -21.29 -1.80
N GLU A 87 5.18 -22.33 -1.12
CA GLU A 87 3.86 -22.33 -0.50
C GLU A 87 3.73 -21.23 0.56
N GLU A 88 4.76 -21.07 1.40
CA GLU A 88 4.81 -19.98 2.39
C GLU A 88 4.83 -18.59 1.74
N ILE A 89 5.55 -18.42 0.64
CA ILE A 89 5.58 -17.18 -0.13
C ILE A 89 4.18 -16.89 -0.67
N ASN A 90 3.48 -17.88 -1.24
CA ASN A 90 2.13 -17.70 -1.75
C ASN A 90 1.11 -17.32 -0.68
N ILE A 91 1.24 -17.84 0.54
CA ILE A 91 0.45 -17.40 1.69
C ILE A 91 0.75 -15.93 2.03
N ALA A 92 2.04 -15.54 2.02
CA ALA A 92 2.43 -14.16 2.27
C ALA A 92 1.93 -13.20 1.18
N ILE A 93 1.94 -13.61 -0.09
CA ILE A 93 1.41 -12.83 -1.22
C ILE A 93 -0.09 -12.62 -1.08
N LYS A 94 -0.86 -13.65 -0.68
CA LYS A 94 -2.30 -13.50 -0.41
C LYS A 94 -2.57 -12.46 0.68
N LYS A 95 -1.78 -12.50 1.77
CA LYS A 95 -1.87 -11.49 2.84
C LYS A 95 -1.50 -10.10 2.33
N TYR A 96 -0.39 -9.97 1.60
CA TYR A 96 0.02 -8.72 0.97
C TYR A 96 -1.08 -8.14 0.07
N ASN A 97 -1.65 -8.94 -0.84
CA ASN A 97 -2.69 -8.50 -1.77
C ASN A 97 -3.98 -8.05 -1.06
N SER A 98 -4.26 -8.59 0.14
CA SER A 98 -5.45 -8.20 0.92
C SER A 98 -5.33 -6.81 1.56
N ILE A 99 -4.12 -6.30 1.75
CA ILE A 99 -3.85 -5.01 2.41
C ILE A 99 -3.38 -3.96 1.40
N CYS A 100 -2.71 -4.40 0.34
CA CYS A 100 -2.14 -3.53 -0.68
C CYS A 100 -3.22 -2.94 -1.61
N PRO A 101 -3.05 -1.70 -2.11
CA PRO A 101 -3.91 -1.14 -3.13
C PRO A 101 -4.03 -2.05 -4.37
N PRO A 102 -5.20 -2.05 -5.07
CA PRO A 102 -5.44 -2.93 -6.21
C PRO A 102 -4.38 -2.83 -7.33
N SER A 103 -3.83 -1.63 -7.56
CA SER A 103 -2.79 -1.39 -8.58
C SER A 103 -1.44 -2.06 -8.28
N MET A 104 -1.20 -2.47 -7.05
CA MET A 104 0.07 -3.03 -6.57
C MET A 104 -0.03 -4.51 -6.18
N GLN A 105 -1.19 -5.12 -6.36
CA GLN A 105 -1.38 -6.56 -6.14
C GLN A 105 -0.53 -7.37 -7.13
N LYS A 106 0.01 -8.50 -6.68
CA LYS A 106 0.89 -9.36 -7.48
C LYS A 106 0.35 -10.79 -7.58
N CYS A 107 0.69 -11.47 -8.67
CA CYS A 107 0.34 -12.87 -8.85
C CYS A 107 1.09 -13.79 -7.88
N LEU A 108 0.53 -14.98 -7.66
CA LEU A 108 1.20 -16.06 -6.93
C LEU A 108 2.45 -16.52 -7.68
N VAL A 109 3.40 -17.08 -6.94
CA VAL A 109 4.64 -17.60 -7.48
C VAL A 109 4.60 -19.09 -7.74
N GLN A 110 5.33 -19.50 -8.79
CA GLN A 110 5.54 -20.89 -9.17
C GLN A 110 7.04 -21.19 -9.19
N LEU A 111 7.42 -22.43 -8.87
CA LEU A 111 8.82 -22.85 -8.76
C LEU A 111 9.59 -22.62 -10.07
N GLU A 112 8.96 -22.88 -11.22
CA GLU A 112 9.61 -22.80 -12.53
C GLU A 112 9.85 -21.36 -13.00
N LYS A 113 9.08 -20.39 -12.48
CA LYS A 113 9.10 -18.98 -12.89
C LYS A 113 9.62 -18.05 -11.80
N LEU A 114 10.24 -18.62 -10.77
CA LEU A 114 10.66 -17.88 -9.58
C LEU A 114 11.68 -16.77 -9.92
N SER A 115 12.62 -17.07 -10.83
CA SER A 115 13.62 -16.10 -11.31
C SER A 115 13.01 -14.93 -12.07
N ASP A 116 11.97 -15.17 -12.87
CA ASP A 116 11.27 -14.10 -13.58
C ASP A 116 10.45 -13.24 -12.63
N GLN A 117 9.92 -13.86 -11.58
CA GLN A 117 9.08 -13.17 -10.61
C GLN A 117 9.88 -12.32 -9.63
N GLN A 118 11.15 -12.64 -9.35
CA GLN A 118 12.03 -11.85 -8.48
C GLN A 118 12.08 -10.37 -8.90
N LYS A 119 12.12 -10.09 -10.20
CA LYS A 119 12.17 -8.72 -10.77
C LYS A 119 10.99 -7.85 -10.38
N TYR A 120 9.86 -8.45 -10.04
CA TYR A 120 8.67 -7.72 -9.62
C TYR A 120 8.65 -7.43 -8.13
N TRP A 121 9.56 -8.00 -7.35
CA TRP A 121 9.61 -7.85 -5.89
C TRP A 121 10.80 -7.01 -5.40
N GLU A 122 11.62 -6.46 -6.31
CA GLU A 122 12.59 -5.38 -6.02
C GLU A 122 11.92 -4.06 -5.56
#